data_AF-A0A7W6SFW2-F1
#
_entry.id   AF-A0A7W6SFW2-F1
#
_cell.length_a   1.000
_cell.length_b   1.000
_cell.length_c   1.000
_cell.angle_alpha   90.00
_cell.angle_beta   90.00
_cell.angle_gamma   90.00
#
_symmetry.space_group_name_H-M   'P 1'
#
loop_
_entity.id
_entity.type
_entity.pdbx_description
1 polymer ?
#
loop_
_entity_poly.entity_id
_entity_poly.type
_entity_poly.pdbx_seq_one_letter_code
_entity_poly.pdbx_strand_id
1 'polypeptide(L)'
;MKANLVIALAIGALVSLGLLAIEPLTDFAYLSLEWPGITVAYFFWGAVGGSTFLGVAISWVVNALTYGLGAFVILSALKVLMEP
;
A
#
# COMPACT_ATOMS: atom_id res chain seq x y z
N MET A 1 1.52 20.66 -4.33
CA MET A 1 0.92 19.43 -4.92
C MET A 1 1.98 18.35 -5.17
N LYS A 2 3.07 18.61 -5.90
CA LYS A 2 4.16 17.62 -6.12
C LYS A 2 4.76 17.06 -4.82
N ALA A 3 5.07 17.92 -3.84
CA ALA A 3 5.62 17.48 -2.56
C ALA A 3 4.64 16.57 -1.79
N ASN A 4 3.38 16.96 -1.65
CA ASN A 4 2.35 16.15 -0.97
C ASN A 4 2.17 14.77 -1.63
N LEU A 5 2.23 14.70 -2.97
CA LEU A 5 2.16 13.43 -3.68
C LEU A 5 3.36 12.52 -3.34
N VAL A 6 4.59 13.06 -3.35
CA VAL A 6 5.79 12.29 -2.99
C VAL A 6 5.73 11.82 -1.55
N ILE A 7 5.32 12.68 -0.62
CA ILE A 7 5.17 12.35 0.80
C ILE A 7 4.11 11.25 0.97
N ALA A 8 2.98 11.37 0.29
CA ALA A 8 1.92 10.38 0.35
C ALA A 8 2.36 9.00 -0.17
N LEU A 9 3.06 8.96 -1.30
CA LEU A 9 3.63 7.71 -1.83
C LEU A 9 4.65 7.09 -0.88
N ALA A 10 5.50 7.90 -0.24
CA ALA A 10 6.45 7.42 0.76
C ALA A 10 5.73 6.83 1.98
N ILE A 11 4.69 7.50 2.49
CA ILE A 11 3.85 6.97 3.59
C ILE A 11 3.22 5.64 3.17
N GLY A 12 2.63 5.56 1.98
CA GLY A 12 2.01 4.34 1.49
C GLY A 12 2.99 3.17 1.40
N ALA A 13 4.17 3.40 0.83
CA ALA A 13 5.24 2.41 0.74
C ALA A 13 5.71 1.93 2.12
N LEU A 14 5.87 2.84 3.09
CA LEU A 14 6.25 2.50 4.46
C LEU A 14 5.17 1.70 5.19
N VAL A 15 3.90 2.06 5.04
CA VAL A 15 2.79 1.32 5.65
C VAL A 15 2.72 -0.09 5.07
N SER A 16 2.77 -0.24 3.75
CA SER A 16 2.73 -1.57 3.13
C SER A 16 3.94 -2.42 3.50
N LEU A 17 5.14 -1.83 3.59
CA LEU A 17 6.33 -2.55 4.02
C LEU A 17 6.26 -2.94 5.50
N GLY A 18 5.71 -2.05 6.32
CA GLY A 18 5.47 -2.30 7.74
C GLY A 18 4.53 -3.48 7.95
N LEU A 19 3.39 -3.50 7.26
CA LEU A 19 2.43 -4.62 7.31
C LEU A 19 3.11 -5.93 6.91
N LEU A 20 3.72 -5.97 5.72
CA LEU A 20 4.44 -7.16 5.25
C LEU A 20 5.50 -7.67 6.24
N ALA A 21 6.21 -6.78 6.92
CA ALA A 21 7.24 -7.14 7.89
C ALA A 21 6.68 -7.69 9.22
N ILE A 22 5.49 -7.24 9.64
CA ILE A 22 4.86 -7.67 10.90
C ILE A 22 3.94 -8.87 10.75
N GLU A 23 3.46 -9.21 9.55
CA GLU A 23 2.55 -10.34 9.33
C GLU A 23 3.04 -11.65 10.00
N PRO A 24 4.32 -12.08 9.85
CA PRO A 24 4.80 -13.31 10.49
C PRO A 24 4.88 -13.21 12.02
N LEU A 25 5.07 -12.01 12.55
CA LEU A 25 5.17 -11.74 14.00
C LEU A 25 3.80 -11.67 14.68
N THR A 26 2.74 -11.52 13.88
CA THR A 26 1.38 -11.24 14.35
C THR A 26 0.41 -12.37 13.99
N ASP A 27 0.93 -13.52 13.55
CA ASP A 27 0.14 -14.67 13.09
C ASP A 27 -0.93 -14.27 12.06
N PHE A 28 -0.54 -13.38 11.15
CA PHE A 28 -1.38 -12.86 10.07
C PHE A 28 -2.64 -12.11 10.53
N ALA A 29 -2.64 -11.55 11.74
CA ALA A 29 -3.78 -10.80 12.27
C ALA A 29 -4.16 -9.56 11.43
N TYR A 30 -3.20 -8.98 10.70
CA TYR A 30 -3.40 -7.77 9.90
C TYR A 30 -3.58 -8.03 8.40
N LEU A 31 -3.63 -9.30 7.97
CA LEU A 31 -3.74 -9.69 6.57
C LEU A 31 -4.92 -9.03 5.84
N SER A 32 -6.03 -8.78 6.57
CA SER A 32 -7.20 -8.08 6.04
C SER A 32 -6.91 -6.66 5.52
N LEU A 33 -5.91 -5.99 6.08
CA LEU A 33 -5.47 -4.67 5.65
C LEU A 33 -4.76 -4.74 4.29
N GLU A 34 -4.09 -5.84 3.99
CA GLU A 34 -3.35 -6.07 2.74
C GLU A 34 -4.19 -6.63 1.58
N TRP A 35 -5.51 -6.80 1.79
CA TRP A 35 -6.43 -7.38 0.81
C TRP A 35 -6.42 -6.73 -0.57
N PRO A 36 -6.31 -5.40 -0.74
CA PRO A 36 -6.22 -4.79 -2.07
C PRO A 36 -5.06 -5.37 -2.88
N GLY A 37 -3.88 -5.46 -2.28
CA GLY A 37 -2.70 -6.03 -2.90
C GLY A 37 -2.80 -7.53 -3.14
N ILE A 38 -3.28 -8.29 -2.15
CA ILE A 38 -3.46 -9.75 -2.26
C ILE A 38 -4.44 -10.07 -3.40
N THR A 39 -5.52 -9.31 -3.51
CA THR A 39 -6.54 -9.50 -4.55
C THR A 39 -5.95 -9.31 -5.94
N VAL A 40 -5.18 -8.24 -6.15
CA VAL A 40 -4.52 -7.99 -7.44
C VAL A 40 -3.45 -9.04 -7.72
N ALA A 41 -2.62 -9.38 -6.73
CA ALA A 41 -1.62 -10.45 -6.87
C ALA A 41 -2.26 -11.78 -7.28
N TYR A 42 -3.42 -12.12 -6.72
CA TYR A 42 -4.20 -13.30 -7.08
C TYR A 42 -4.71 -13.24 -8.53
N PHE A 43 -5.29 -12.10 -8.95
CA PHE A 43 -5.78 -11.94 -10.33
C PHE A 43 -4.66 -12.05 -11.37
N PHE A 44 -3.47 -11.54 -11.06
CA PHE A 44 -2.32 -11.60 -11.96
C PHE A 44 -1.41 -12.80 -11.72
N TRP A 45 -1.78 -13.73 -10.83
CA TRP A 45 -0.94 -14.86 -10.42
C TRP A 45 -0.51 -15.74 -11.61
N GLY A 46 -1.45 -16.05 -12.49
CA GLY A 46 -1.15 -16.81 -13.72
C GLY A 46 -0.26 -16.05 -14.69
N ALA A 47 -0.39 -14.72 -14.75
CA ALA A 47 0.41 -13.87 -15.62
C ALA A 47 1.88 -13.75 -15.15
N VAL A 48 2.13 -13.92 -13.85
CA VAL A 48 3.49 -13.96 -13.26
C VAL A 48 4.06 -15.38 -13.14
N GLY A 49 3.48 -16.35 -13.86
CA GLY A 49 3.96 -17.73 -13.88
C GLY A 49 3.84 -18.45 -12.52
N GLY A 50 2.93 -18.03 -11.66
CA GLY A 50 2.73 -18.60 -10.33
C GLY A 50 3.87 -18.32 -9.33
N SER A 51 4.63 -17.23 -9.53
CA SER A 51 5.74 -16.86 -8.64
C SER A 51 5.26 -16.16 -7.37
N THR A 52 5.53 -16.78 -6.21
CA THR A 52 5.25 -16.19 -4.88
C THR A 52 5.94 -14.86 -4.67
N PHE A 53 7.21 -14.77 -5.07
CA PHE A 53 7.97 -13.53 -4.94
C PHE A 53 7.32 -12.38 -5.73
N LEU A 54 6.87 -12.66 -6.97
CA LEU A 54 6.20 -11.64 -7.79
C LEU A 54 4.82 -11.30 -7.25
N GLY A 55 4.06 -12.27 -6.72
CA GLY A 55 2.80 -12.01 -6.04
C GLY A 55 2.96 -11.10 -4.82
N VAL A 56 3.98 -11.34 -3.99
CA VAL A 56 4.32 -10.48 -2.84
C VAL A 56 4.71 -9.08 -3.31
N ALA A 57 5.53 -8.96 -4.37
CA ALA A 57 5.91 -7.66 -4.92
C ALA A 57 4.70 -6.89 -5.47
N ILE A 58 3.80 -7.54 -6.20
CA ILE A 58 2.55 -6.92 -6.69
C ILE A 58 1.68 -6.49 -5.51
N SER A 59 1.50 -7.35 -4.52
CA SER A 59 0.71 -7.05 -3.32
C SER A 59 1.25 -5.80 -2.62
N TRP A 60 2.56 -5.76 -2.38
CA TRP A 60 3.22 -4.62 -1.76
C TRP A 60 3.04 -3.33 -2.57
N VAL A 61 3.24 -3.35 -3.90
CA VAL A 61 3.07 -2.16 -4.74
C VAL A 61 1.62 -1.64 -4.67
N VAL A 62 0.64 -2.52 -4.79
CA VAL A 62 -0.78 -2.15 -4.81
C VAL A 62 -1.23 -1.62 -3.45
N ASN A 63 -0.81 -2.24 -2.36
CA ASN A 63 -1.06 -1.75 -1.01
C ASN A 63 -0.39 -0.39 -0.79
N ALA A 64 0.86 -0.22 -1.22
CA ALA A 64 1.55 1.06 -1.15
C ALA A 64 0.80 2.18 -1.88
N LEU A 65 0.26 1.91 -3.07
CA LEU A 65 -0.56 2.87 -3.80
C LEU A 65 -1.89 3.15 -3.08
N THR A 66 -2.52 2.13 -2.51
CA THR A 66 -3.80 2.26 -1.78
C THR A 66 -3.64 3.15 -0.55
N TYR A 67 -2.66 2.87 0.31
CA TYR A 67 -2.38 3.70 1.48
C TYR A 67 -1.83 5.07 1.09
N GLY A 68 -1.03 5.14 0.02
CA GLY A 68 -0.53 6.41 -0.51
C GLY A 68 -1.65 7.31 -0.99
N LEU A 69 -2.69 6.77 -1.64
CA LEU A 69 -3.86 7.54 -2.03
C LEU A 69 -4.61 8.07 -0.80
N GLY A 70 -4.82 7.24 0.22
CA GLY A 70 -5.42 7.65 1.50
C GLY A 70 -4.65 8.79 2.16
N ALA A 71 -3.32 8.67 2.25
CA ALA A 71 -2.45 9.71 2.78
C ALA A 71 -2.52 11.00 1.94
N PHE A 72 -2.57 10.87 0.61
CA PHE A 72 -2.67 12.02 -0.30
C PHE A 72 -3.98 12.79 -0.09
N VAL A 73 -5.10 12.10 0.07
CA VAL A 73 -6.41 12.73 0.36
C VAL A 73 -6.34 13.51 1.67
N ILE A 74 -5.80 12.90 2.73
CA ILE A 74 -5.65 13.55 4.05
C ILE A 74 -4.77 14.81 3.94
N LEU A 75 -3.59 14.69 3.33
CA LEU A 75 -2.66 15.82 3.17
C LEU A 75 -3.26 16.94 2.31
N SER A 76 -4.06 16.59 1.32
CA SER A 76 -4.73 17.58 0.46
C SER A 76 -5.86 18.29 1.20
N ALA A 77 -6.67 17.56 1.97
CA ALA A 77 -7.72 18.15 2.80
C ALA A 77 -7.14 19.08 3.87
N LEU A 78 -6.06 18.66 4.56
CA LEU A 78 -5.37 19.50 5.53
C LEU A 78 -4.82 20.78 4.91
N LYS A 79 -4.23 20.69 3.71
CA LYS A 79 -3.74 21.89 3.00
C LYS A 79 -4.87 22.90 2.75
N VAL A 80 -6.04 22.43 2.30
CA VAL A 80 -7.20 23.30 2.05
C VAL A 80 -7.71 23.93 3.35
N LEU A 81 -7.75 23.17 4.44
CA LEU A 81 -8.21 23.66 5.75
C LEU A 81 -7.24 24.65 6.42
N MET A 82 -5.95 24.59 6.06
CA MET A 82 -4.90 25.44 6.62
C MET A 82 -4.57 26.64 5.72
N GLU A 83 -5.13 26.72 4.52
CA GLU A 83 -5.05 27.91 3.67
C GLU A 83 -6.04 28.97 4.21
N PRO A 84 -5.57 30.19 4.54
CA PRO A 84 -6.39 31.27 5.11
C PRO A 84 -7.34 31.92 4.10
#